data_AF-A0AAW3I043-F1
#
_entry.id   AF-A0AAW3I043-F1
#
_cell.length_a   1.000
_cell.length_b   1.000
_cell.length_c   1.000
_cell.angle_alpha   90.00
_cell.angle_beta   90.00
_cell.angle_gamma   90.00
#
_symmetry.space_group_name_H-M   'P 1'
#
loop_
_entity.id
_entity.type
_entity.pdbx_description
1 polymer ?
#
loop_
_entity_poly.entity_id
_entity_poly.type
_entity_poly.pdbx_seq_one_letter_code
_entity_poly.pdbx_strand_id
1 'polypeptide(L)'
;RPVVQQVQTPMPQPAATAATSTQVAQPASTSTQAAAPAEEAFGDVTRGLLAAQADGRRAGAMLPVLGPVSTAAWNRYLESFSHPIPEYLQKRVETKSTN
;
A
#
# COMPACT_ATOMS: atom_id res chain seq x y z
N ARG A 1 -10.68 34.69 30.72
CA ARG A 1 -10.60 34.62 29.24
C ARG A 1 -9.75 33.40 28.92
N PRO A 2 -10.29 32.30 28.38
CA PRO A 2 -9.45 31.14 28.06
C PRO A 2 -8.57 31.47 26.85
N VAL A 3 -7.29 31.11 26.95
CA VAL A 3 -6.31 31.23 25.88
C VAL A 3 -6.45 29.97 25.02
N VAL A 4 -6.83 30.12 23.76
CA VAL A 4 -6.84 29.00 22.80
C VAL A 4 -5.38 28.72 22.45
N GLN A 5 -4.84 27.60 22.95
CA GLN A 5 -3.51 27.14 22.59
C GLN A 5 -3.56 26.62 21.15
N GLN A 6 -3.12 27.45 20.21
CA GLN A 6 -2.98 27.06 18.81
C GLN A 6 -1.92 25.96 18.73
N VAL A 7 -2.36 24.73 18.46
CA VAL A 7 -1.47 23.65 18.00
C VAL A 7 -1.03 24.00 16.58
N GLN A 8 0.18 24.54 16.44
CA GLN A 8 0.88 24.61 15.16
C GLN A 8 1.21 23.16 14.75
N THR A 9 0.44 22.60 13.83
CA THR A 9 0.88 21.42 13.08
C THR A 9 1.93 21.90 12.07
N PRO A 10 3.19 21.40 12.10
CA PRO A 10 4.15 21.74 11.06
C PRO A 10 3.63 21.20 9.73
N MET A 11 3.34 22.12 8.80
CA MET A 11 3.07 21.78 7.42
C MET A 11 4.35 21.13 6.85
N PRO A 12 4.31 19.92 6.27
CA PRO A 12 5.47 19.37 5.60
C PRO A 12 5.77 20.25 4.38
N GLN A 13 6.82 21.04 4.49
CA GLN A 13 7.39 21.80 3.39
C GLN A 13 7.93 20.80 2.37
N PRO A 14 7.52 20.82 1.09
CA PRO A 14 8.12 19.97 0.09
C PRO A 14 9.57 20.41 -0.07
N ALA A 15 10.50 19.57 0.38
CA ALA A 15 11.90 19.72 0.04
C ALA A 15 11.98 19.71 -1.50
N ALA A 16 12.55 20.77 -2.07
CA ALA A 16 12.95 20.78 -3.46
C ALA A 16 14.00 19.68 -3.64
N THR A 17 13.59 18.51 -4.10
CA THR A 17 14.53 17.46 -4.46
C THR A 17 15.19 17.88 -5.75
N ALA A 18 16.42 18.39 -5.62
CA ALA A 18 17.34 18.57 -6.73
C ALA A 18 17.34 17.30 -7.58
N ALA A 19 17.34 17.48 -8.91
CA ALA A 19 17.48 16.40 -9.87
C ALA A 19 18.83 15.71 -9.68
N THR A 20 18.89 14.70 -8.82
CA THR A 20 19.96 13.72 -8.82
C THR A 20 19.69 12.81 -10.00
N SER A 21 20.52 12.91 -11.03
CA SER A 21 20.65 11.92 -12.08
C SER A 21 20.86 10.55 -11.43
N THR A 22 19.82 9.73 -11.38
CA THR A 22 19.91 8.35 -10.90
C THR A 22 20.78 7.58 -11.89
N GLN A 23 22.05 7.43 -11.55
CA GLN A 23 22.91 6.43 -12.16
C GLN A 23 22.21 5.08 -12.00
N VAL A 24 21.84 4.47 -13.12
CA VAL A 24 21.34 3.09 -13.18
C VAL A 24 22.44 2.18 -12.65
N ALA A 25 22.40 1.92 -11.34
CA ALA A 25 23.13 0.83 -10.73
C ALA A 25 22.47 -0.46 -11.25
N GLN A 26 23.12 -1.07 -12.22
CA GLN A 26 22.79 -2.41 -12.68
C GLN A 26 22.77 -3.32 -11.44
N PRO A 27 21.64 -3.99 -11.11
CA PRO A 27 21.63 -4.90 -10.00
C PRO A 27 22.68 -5.97 -10.30
N ALA A 28 23.69 -6.08 -9.43
CA ALA A 28 24.57 -7.22 -9.44
C ALA A 28 23.67 -8.45 -9.23
N SER A 29 23.47 -9.21 -10.30
CA SER A 29 22.79 -10.49 -10.27
C SER A 29 23.61 -11.38 -9.34
N THR A 30 23.25 -11.46 -8.06
CA THR A 30 23.69 -12.57 -7.23
C THR A 30 23.01 -13.79 -7.83
N SER A 31 23.72 -14.46 -8.74
CA SER A 31 23.35 -15.79 -9.20
C SER A 31 23.22 -16.64 -7.94
N THR A 32 21.99 -16.93 -7.53
CA THR A 32 21.73 -17.99 -6.57
C THR A 32 22.37 -19.23 -7.16
N GLN A 33 23.50 -19.63 -6.60
CA GLN A 33 24.18 -20.86 -6.98
C GLN A 33 23.12 -21.96 -6.87
N ALA A 34 22.80 -22.59 -8.00
CA ALA A 34 21.89 -23.72 -8.03
C ALA A 34 22.53 -24.82 -7.18
N ALA A 35 22.13 -24.89 -5.90
CA ALA A 35 22.42 -26.03 -5.07
C ALA A 35 21.84 -27.26 -5.79
N ALA A 36 22.60 -28.36 -5.81
CA ALA A 36 22.12 -29.64 -6.31
C ALA A 36 20.72 -29.91 -5.71
N PRO A 37 19.79 -30.54 -6.45
CA PRO A 37 18.44 -30.75 -5.95
C PRO A 37 18.54 -31.59 -4.68
N ALA A 38 18.39 -30.92 -3.53
CA ALA A 38 18.06 -31.59 -2.29
C ALA A 38 16.69 -32.22 -2.50
N GLU A 39 16.46 -33.40 -1.94
CA GLU A 39 15.10 -33.94 -1.91
C GLU A 39 14.17 -32.89 -1.31
N GLU A 40 13.19 -32.46 -2.09
CA GLU A 40 12.27 -31.40 -1.70
C GLU A 40 11.42 -31.89 -0.54
N ALA A 41 11.62 -31.31 0.65
CA ALA A 41 10.86 -31.67 1.83
C ALA A 41 9.43 -31.11 1.72
N PHE A 42 8.50 -31.74 2.43
CA PHE A 42 7.14 -31.24 2.50
C PHE A 42 7.12 -29.79 2.97
N GLY A 43 6.58 -28.91 2.14
CA GLY A 43 6.42 -27.49 2.44
C GLY A 43 7.55 -26.58 1.97
N ASP A 44 8.61 -27.11 1.35
CA ASP A 44 9.70 -26.30 0.79
C ASP A 44 9.21 -25.36 -0.32
N VAL A 45 8.38 -25.88 -1.25
CA VAL A 45 7.66 -25.04 -2.24
C VAL A 45 6.94 -23.89 -1.57
N THR A 46 6.13 -24.19 -0.55
CA THR A 46 5.28 -23.21 0.14
C THR A 46 6.13 -22.14 0.81
N ARG A 47 7.21 -22.54 1.50
CA ARG A 47 8.13 -21.62 2.15
C ARG A 47 8.90 -20.78 1.13
N GLY A 48 9.31 -21.37 0.01
CA GLY A 48 9.96 -20.68 -1.10
C GLY A 48 9.05 -19.62 -1.73
N LEU A 49 7.77 -19.94 -1.95
CA LEU A 49 6.79 -18.98 -2.45
C LEU A 49 6.53 -17.85 -1.46
N LEU A 50 6.38 -18.15 -0.17
CA LEU A 50 6.18 -17.12 0.86
C LEU A 50 7.40 -16.20 0.99
N ALA A 51 8.61 -16.77 0.94
CA ALA A 51 9.85 -15.99 0.93
C ALA A 51 9.93 -15.10 -0.31
N ALA A 52 9.56 -15.61 -1.49
CA ALA A 52 9.53 -14.83 -2.73
C ALA A 52 8.48 -13.71 -2.70
N GLN A 53 7.33 -13.92 -2.05
CA GLN A 53 6.31 -12.88 -1.85
C GLN A 53 6.79 -11.79 -0.88
N ALA A 54 7.42 -12.19 0.23
CA ALA A 54 7.94 -11.28 1.25
C ALA A 54 9.13 -10.44 0.76
N ASP A 55 9.94 -11.01 -0.13
CA ASP A 55 11.14 -10.39 -0.68
C ASP A 55 10.87 -9.08 -1.44
N GLY A 56 9.69 -8.93 -2.04
CA GLY A 56 9.25 -7.65 -2.60
C GLY A 56 10.03 -7.16 -3.83
N ARG A 57 11.08 -7.84 -4.32
CA ARG A 57 11.82 -7.43 -5.54
C ARG A 57 10.99 -7.41 -6.82
N ARG A 58 9.79 -8.00 -6.80
CA ARG A 58 8.82 -7.98 -7.89
C ARG A 58 7.72 -6.93 -7.71
N ALA A 59 7.70 -6.21 -6.58
CA ALA A 59 6.81 -5.08 -6.42
C ALA A 59 7.15 -4.03 -7.47
N GLY A 60 6.13 -3.49 -8.14
CA GLY A 60 6.31 -2.33 -9.02
C GLY A 60 6.80 -1.11 -8.23
N ALA A 61 7.34 -0.12 -8.93
CA ALA A 61 7.66 1.16 -8.32
C ALA A 61 6.40 1.74 -7.64
N MET A 62 6.54 2.29 -6.44
CA MET A 62 5.45 3.07 -5.83
C MET A 62 5.23 4.33 -6.66
N LEU A 63 4.04 4.48 -7.24
CA LEU A 63 3.66 5.72 -7.91
C LEU A 63 3.02 6.67 -6.89
N PRO A 64 3.44 7.95 -6.84
CA PRO A 64 2.74 8.95 -6.04
C PRO A 64 1.32 9.14 -6.59
N VAL A 65 0.35 9.27 -5.69
CA VAL A 65 -1.02 9.65 -6.08
C VAL A 65 -0.96 11.10 -6.57
N LEU A 66 -1.15 11.31 -7.88
CA LEU A 66 -1.14 12.62 -8.51
C LEU A 66 -2.17 13.55 -7.85
N GLY A 67 -1.85 14.84 -7.77
CA GLY A 67 -2.65 15.86 -7.09
C GLY A 67 -4.17 15.76 -7.34
N PRO A 68 -4.65 15.65 -8.59
CA PRO A 68 -6.08 15.51 -8.88
C PRO A 68 -6.74 14.28 -8.25
N VAL A 69 -6.05 13.13 -8.25
CA VAL A 69 -6.56 11.88 -7.64
C VAL A 69 -6.54 11.98 -6.11
N SER A 70 -5.50 12.58 -5.54
CA SER A 70 -5.41 12.85 -4.11
C SER A 70 -6.54 13.76 -3.62
N THR A 71 -6.82 14.84 -4.36
CA THR A 71 -7.92 15.76 -4.07
C THR A 71 -9.28 15.04 -4.18
N ALA A 72 -9.49 14.23 -5.21
CA ALA A 72 -10.73 13.47 -5.37
C ALA A 72 -10.93 12.46 -4.23
N ALA A 73 -9.88 11.74 -3.83
CA ALA A 73 -9.92 10.80 -2.70
C ALA A 73 -10.25 11.52 -1.39
N TRP A 74 -9.62 12.67 -1.15
CA TRP A 74 -9.88 13.51 0.03
C TRP A 74 -11.32 14.02 0.07
N ASN A 75 -11.83 14.53 -1.05
CA ASN A 75 -13.21 15.01 -1.14
C ASN A 75 -14.21 13.87 -0.88
N ARG A 76 -13.95 12.67 -1.42
CA ARG A 76 -14.79 11.48 -1.14
C ARG A 76 -14.77 11.09 0.34
N TYR A 77 -13.60 11.18 1.00
CA TYR A 77 -13.48 10.94 2.43
C TYR A 77 -14.32 11.93 3.23
N LEU A 78 -14.23 13.23 2.92
CA LEU A 78 -15.05 14.24 3.58
C LEU A 78 -16.56 14.01 3.35
N GLU A 79 -16.95 13.71 2.11
CA GLU A 79 -18.34 13.44 1.73
C GLU A 79 -18.93 12.21 2.44
N SER A 80 -18.08 11.24 2.81
CA SER A 80 -18.53 10.05 3.53
C SER A 80 -19.13 10.36 4.91
N PHE A 81 -18.74 11.48 5.53
CA PHE A 81 -19.30 11.93 6.81
C PHE A 81 -20.55 12.79 6.66
N SER A 82 -20.86 13.28 5.46
CA SER A 82 -22.10 14.05 5.19
C SER A 82 -23.36 13.19 5.30
N HIS A 83 -23.20 11.86 5.26
CA HIS A 83 -24.30 10.92 5.29
C HIS A 83 -24.52 10.44 6.73
N PRO A 84 -25.72 10.65 7.31
CA PRO A 84 -26.01 10.15 8.64
C PRO A 84 -25.97 8.62 8.65
N ILE A 85 -25.54 8.05 9.78
CA ILE A 85 -25.61 6.61 10.00
C ILE A 85 -27.10 6.22 10.03
N PRO A 86 -27.57 5.31 9.17
CA PRO A 86 -28.97 4.90 9.20
C PRO A 86 -29.30 4.15 10.48
N GLU A 87 -30.46 4.42 11.07
CA GLU A 87 -31.02 3.64 12.20
C GLU A 87 -31.28 2.17 11.81
N TYR A 88 -31.53 1.90 10.53
CA TYR A 88 -31.77 0.56 10.00
C TYR A 88 -31.29 0.42 8.55
N LEU A 89 -30.74 -0.75 8.19
CA LEU A 89 -30.39 -1.11 6.82
C LEU A 89 -31.64 -1.60 6.07
N GLN A 90 -32.03 -0.91 5.00
CA GLN A 90 -33.23 -1.24 4.23
C GLN A 90 -33.10 -2.52 3.38
N LYS A 91 -31.87 -2.91 3.01
CA LYS A 91 -31.61 -4.07 2.14
C LYS A 91 -30.83 -5.14 2.88
N ARG A 92 -31.37 -6.36 2.91
CA ARG A 92 -30.66 -7.57 3.36
C ARG A 92 -29.92 -8.18 2.17
N VAL A 93 -28.71 -8.69 2.41
CA VAL A 93 -28.00 -9.49 1.41
C VAL A 93 -28.77 -10.81 1.25
N GLU A 94 -29.26 -11.09 0.04
CA GLU A 94 -29.87 -12.37 -0.28
C GLU A 94 -28.77 -13.44 -0.32
N THR A 95 -28.81 -14.39 0.61
CA THR A 95 -27.99 -15.60 0.50
C THR A 95 -28.76 -16.61 -0.34
N LYS A 96 -28.29 -16.87 -1.57
CA LYS A 96 -28.81 -17.97 -2.40
C LYS A 96 -28.43 -19.29 -1.71
N SER A 97 -29.39 -19.91 -1.01
CA SER A 97 -29.26 -21.26 -0.48
C SER A 97 -29.44 -22.26 -1.63
N THR A 98 -28.36 -22.76 -2.20
CA THR A 98 -28.40 -23.97 -3.04
C THR A 98 -28.32 -25.17 -2.10
N ASN A 99 -29.40 -25.96 -2.04
CA ASN A 99 -29.34 -27.37 -1.66
C ASN A 99 -28.99 -28.20 -2.89
#